data_AF-A0A7X7QWJ2-F1
#
_entry.id   AF-A0A7X7QWJ2-F1
#
_cell.length_a   1.000
_cell.length_b   1.000
_cell.length_c   1.000
_cell.angle_alpha   90.00
_cell.angle_beta   90.00
_cell.angle_gamma   90.00
#
_symmetry.space_group_name_H-M   'P 1'
#
loop_
_entity.id
_entity.type
_entity.pdbx_description
1 polymer ?
#
loop_
_entity_poly.entity_id
_entity_poly.type
_entity_poly.pdbx_seq_one_letter_code
_entity_poly.pdbx_strand_id
1 'polypeptide(L)'
;MYDKKDLDVFGLDESFTRQELEYQYSLMLKKAKADPSYDISRASEAYNKILGIKEPEEISPKEQKKRDRKMKLAENLIFFIAGGIVVLILAIAIPSAIMKKSIDLHICISGQFTVDDSEIIKQNIRPEVKPRKTSVEFIYASFGTGDDSASYSIQALSLSLLAGDYDLMITDLPVYGFLTANPQDILILELSDYLDELGLKESDERLVKSYGGIYGIKVLSSQALDGIYTNQGYYYLSMPNRADDIENALEAIKRIINN
;
A
#
# COMPACT_ATOMS: atom_id res chain seq x y z
N MET A 1 -23.31 24.23 59.20
CA MET A 1 -23.09 23.57 60.50
C MET A 1 -24.25 22.61 60.66
N TYR A 2 -23.98 21.33 60.93
CA TYR A 2 -25.03 20.31 61.06
C TYR A 2 -25.60 20.33 62.48
N ASP A 3 -26.85 19.91 62.62
CA ASP A 3 -27.54 19.80 63.90
C ASP A 3 -27.76 18.32 64.27
N LYS A 4 -28.09 18.03 65.53
CA LYS A 4 -28.43 16.67 66.00
C LYS A 4 -29.51 15.98 65.16
N LYS A 5 -30.44 16.78 64.61
CA LYS A 5 -31.51 16.30 63.71
C LYS A 5 -30.98 15.73 62.40
N ASP A 6 -29.80 16.16 61.94
CA ASP A 6 -29.16 15.64 60.71
C ASP A 6 -28.52 14.27 60.98
N LEU A 7 -27.99 14.04 62.19
CA LEU A 7 -27.47 12.74 62.63
C LEU A 7 -28.59 11.73 62.88
N ASP A 8 -29.73 12.18 63.42
CA ASP A 8 -30.92 11.36 63.64
C ASP A 8 -31.47 10.76 62.32
N VAL A 9 -31.26 11.42 61.18
CA VAL A 9 -31.64 10.87 59.86
C VAL A 9 -30.93 9.55 59.59
N PHE A 10 -29.69 9.41 60.06
CA PHE A 10 -28.88 8.20 59.91
C PHE A 10 -28.91 7.28 61.13
N GLY A 11 -29.62 7.66 62.20
CA GLY A 11 -29.62 6.95 63.48
C GLY A 11 -28.27 6.96 64.17
N LEU A 12 -27.46 8.00 63.95
CA LEU A 12 -26.09 8.13 64.45
C LEU A 12 -26.04 9.07 65.66
N ASP A 13 -25.09 8.82 66.57
CA ASP A 13 -24.81 9.71 67.70
C ASP A 13 -23.68 10.71 67.37
N GLU A 14 -23.40 11.63 68.29
CA GLU A 14 -22.35 12.65 68.12
C GLU A 14 -20.92 12.08 68.10
N SER A 15 -20.74 10.78 68.41
CA SER A 15 -19.46 10.07 68.35
C SER A 15 -19.25 9.27 67.06
N PHE A 16 -20.14 9.45 66.07
CA PHE A 16 -20.08 8.75 64.80
C PHE A 16 -18.74 8.90 64.06
N THR A 17 -18.34 7.84 63.38
CA THR A 17 -17.22 7.88 62.44
C THR A 17 -17.70 8.17 61.02
N ARG A 18 -16.83 8.77 60.21
CA ARG A 18 -17.12 9.05 58.80
C ARG A 18 -17.51 7.79 58.01
N GLN A 19 -16.91 6.65 58.33
CA GLN A 19 -17.21 5.38 57.67
C GLN A 19 -18.63 4.90 57.97
N GLU A 20 -19.14 5.12 59.19
CA GLU A 20 -20.51 4.78 59.58
C GLU A 20 -21.53 5.66 58.85
N LEU A 21 -21.24 6.96 58.71
CA LEU A 21 -22.07 7.87 57.91
C LEU A 21 -22.15 7.44 56.45
N GLU A 22 -21.01 7.17 55.82
CA GLU A 22 -20.93 6.71 54.43
C GLU A 22 -21.66 5.37 54.23
N TYR A 23 -21.53 4.45 55.20
CA TYR A 23 -22.23 3.17 55.18
C TYR A 23 -23.76 3.35 55.25
N GLN A 24 -24.28 4.12 56.21
CA GLN A 24 -25.72 4.35 56.35
C GLN A 24 -26.31 5.07 55.13
N TYR A 25 -25.60 6.08 54.62
CA TYR A 25 -26.02 6.78 53.41
C TYR A 25 -26.06 5.84 52.18
N SER A 26 -25.09 4.93 52.04
CA SER A 26 -25.08 3.94 50.96
C SER A 26 -26.27 2.96 51.03
N LEU A 27 -26.73 2.60 52.23
CA LEU A 27 -27.92 1.75 52.42
C LEU A 27 -29.18 2.48 51.98
N MET A 28 -29.30 3.77 52.31
CA MET A 28 -30.43 4.60 51.88
C MET A 28 -30.45 4.80 50.37
N LEU A 29 -29.29 5.03 49.73
CA LEU A 29 -29.16 5.12 48.27
C LEU A 29 -29.60 3.82 47.58
N LYS A 30 -29.21 2.66 48.12
CA LYS A 30 -29.66 1.36 47.61
C LYS A 30 -31.18 1.20 47.73
N LYS A 31 -31.78 1.67 48.83
CA LYS A 31 -33.23 1.63 49.04
C LYS A 31 -33.98 2.55 48.07
N ALA A 32 -33.52 3.79 47.87
CA ALA A 32 -34.08 4.72 46.89
C ALA A 32 -33.99 4.21 45.45
N LYS A 33 -32.92 3.48 45.12
CA LYS A 33 -32.76 2.86 43.80
C LYS A 33 -33.73 1.69 43.59
N ALA A 34 -34.08 0.97 44.65
CA ALA A 34 -35.01 -0.15 44.61
C ALA A 34 -36.49 0.29 44.68
N ASP A 35 -36.77 1.41 45.35
CA ASP A 35 -38.12 1.95 45.53
C ASP A 35 -38.18 3.44 45.11
N PRO A 36 -38.76 3.75 43.93
CA PRO A 36 -38.90 5.12 43.43
C PRO A 36 -39.76 6.04 44.30
N SER A 37 -40.53 5.49 45.24
CA SER A 37 -41.36 6.27 46.18
C SER A 37 -40.60 6.70 47.45
N TYR A 38 -39.39 6.17 47.66
CA TYR A 38 -38.55 6.51 48.80
C TYR A 38 -37.82 7.83 48.56
N ASP A 39 -38.25 8.89 49.26
CA ASP A 39 -37.62 10.21 49.19
C ASP A 39 -36.27 10.23 49.92
N ILE A 40 -35.18 10.27 49.13
CA ILE A 40 -33.82 10.35 49.65
C ILE A 40 -33.33 11.78 49.87
N SER A 41 -34.09 12.79 49.42
CA SER A 41 -33.63 14.19 49.39
C SER A 41 -33.21 14.68 50.77
N ARG A 42 -33.99 14.32 51.80
CA ARG A 42 -33.70 14.63 53.20
C ARG A 42 -32.40 13.99 53.73
N ALA A 43 -32.09 12.77 53.29
CA ALA A 43 -30.84 12.11 53.65
C ALA A 43 -29.65 12.72 52.91
N SER A 44 -29.80 13.05 51.62
CA SER A 44 -28.77 13.74 50.84
C SER A 44 -28.40 15.11 51.42
N GLU A 45 -29.41 15.90 51.83
CA GLU A 45 -29.19 17.20 52.48
C GLU A 45 -28.45 17.07 53.81
N ALA A 46 -28.86 16.12 54.66
CA ALA A 46 -28.20 15.87 55.94
C ALA A 46 -26.75 15.39 55.74
N TYR A 47 -26.51 14.48 54.78
CA TYR A 47 -25.18 13.99 54.42
C TYR A 47 -24.25 15.13 53.96
N ASN A 48 -24.74 16.01 53.08
CA ASN A 48 -23.98 17.16 52.57
C ASN A 48 -23.68 18.19 53.68
N LYS A 49 -24.64 18.44 54.58
CA LYS A 49 -24.46 19.32 55.75
C LYS A 49 -23.44 18.78 56.74
N ILE A 50 -23.45 17.48 57.00
CA ILE A 50 -22.49 16.82 57.91
C ILE A 50 -21.07 16.84 57.32
N LEU A 51 -20.91 16.60 56.02
CA LEU A 51 -19.60 16.61 55.36
C LEU A 51 -19.12 18.00 54.92
N GLY A 52 -19.93 19.04 55.09
CA GLY A 52 -19.58 20.41 54.67
C GLY A 52 -19.42 20.57 53.15
N ILE A 53 -20.00 19.66 52.37
CA ILE A 53 -19.95 19.68 50.91
C ILE A 53 -20.98 20.71 50.46
N LYS A 54 -20.52 21.86 49.93
CA LYS A 54 -21.39 22.80 49.23
C LYS A 54 -21.94 22.08 48.00
N GLU A 55 -23.27 22.05 47.86
CA GLU A 55 -23.92 21.49 46.68
C GLU A 55 -23.33 22.15 45.41
N PRO A 56 -23.04 21.38 44.35
CA PRO A 56 -22.66 21.97 43.08
C PRO A 56 -23.82 22.85 42.60
N GLU A 57 -23.56 24.13 42.34
CA GLU A 57 -24.57 25.07 41.82
C GLU A 57 -25.26 24.45 40.59
N GLU A 58 -26.60 24.42 40.58
CA GLU A 58 -27.37 23.99 39.43
C GLU A 58 -26.96 24.80 38.20
N ILE A 59 -26.27 24.14 37.27
CA ILE A 59 -25.85 24.77 36.02
C ILE A 59 -27.11 25.14 35.24
N SER A 60 -27.26 26.42 34.91
CA SER A 60 -28.42 26.92 34.17
C SER A 60 -28.63 26.12 32.87
N PRO A 61 -29.88 25.80 32.48
CA PRO A 61 -30.19 25.11 31.23
C PRO A 61 -29.58 25.78 29.98
N LYS A 62 -29.30 27.09 30.06
CA LYS A 62 -28.63 27.86 29.00
C LYS A 62 -27.15 27.51 28.85
N GLU A 63 -26.43 27.24 29.94
CA GLU A 63 -25.02 26.86 29.90
C GLU A 63 -24.83 25.41 29.45
N GLN A 64 -25.75 24.52 29.83
CA GLN A 64 -25.76 23.14 29.35
C GLN A 64 -26.00 23.07 27.84
N LYS A 65 -26.99 23.83 27.32
CA LYS A 65 -27.18 23.98 25.85
C LYS A 65 -25.95 24.54 25.12
N LYS A 66 -25.15 25.39 25.76
CA LYS A 66 -23.92 25.95 25.17
C LYS A 66 -22.80 24.92 25.10
N ARG A 67 -22.70 24.02 26.09
CA ARG A 67 -21.78 22.88 26.08
C ARG A 67 -22.18 21.84 25.04
N ASP A 68 -23.46 21.50 24.95
CA ASP A 68 -23.97 20.52 23.97
C ASP A 68 -23.74 21.00 22.52
N ARG A 69 -23.90 22.31 22.25
CA ARG A 69 -23.58 22.89 20.94
C ARG A 69 -22.10 22.79 20.59
N LYS A 70 -21.19 22.95 21.56
CA LYS A 70 -19.75 22.80 21.33
C LYS A 70 -19.38 21.35 21.03
N MET A 71 -19.99 20.37 21.70
CA MET A 71 -19.76 18.94 21.42
C MET A 71 -20.25 18.55 20.03
N LYS A 72 -21.45 18.99 19.62
CA LYS A 72 -21.96 18.74 18.25
C LYS A 72 -21.10 19.36 17.15
N LEU A 73 -20.52 20.53 17.39
CA LEU A 73 -19.59 21.15 16.44
C LEU A 73 -18.27 20.38 16.33
N ALA A 74 -17.76 19.83 17.43
CA ALA A 74 -16.56 19.02 17.45
C ALA A 74 -16.76 17.67 16.73
N GLU A 75 -17.90 17.01 16.95
CA GLU A 75 -18.26 15.78 16.23
C GLU A 75 -18.36 16.04 14.71
N ASN A 76 -19.06 17.10 14.30
CA ASN A 76 -19.13 17.46 12.88
C ASN A 76 -17.75 17.75 12.28
N LEU A 77 -16.84 18.39 13.01
CA LEU A 77 -15.48 18.67 12.55
C LEU A 77 -14.68 17.38 12.28
N ILE A 78 -14.82 16.36 13.14
CA ILE A 78 -14.18 15.05 12.96
C ILE A 78 -14.69 14.37 11.69
N PHE A 79 -16.00 14.42 11.43
CA PHE A 79 -16.57 13.89 10.19
C PHE A 79 -16.09 14.62 8.93
N PHE A 80 -15.91 15.95 9.00
CA PHE A 80 -15.32 16.72 7.90
C PHE A 80 -13.86 16.35 7.64
N ILE A 81 -13.06 16.16 8.69
CA ILE A 81 -11.66 15.75 8.57
C ILE A 81 -11.55 14.33 7.99
N ALA A 82 -12.32 13.38 8.54
CA ALA A 82 -12.34 12.00 8.05
C ALA A 82 -12.84 11.91 6.60
N GLY A 83 -13.90 12.65 6.26
CA GLY A 83 -14.40 12.74 4.89
C GLY A 83 -13.37 13.36 3.93
N GLY A 84 -12.66 14.40 4.38
CA GLY A 84 -11.57 15.01 3.61
C GLY A 84 -10.41 14.05 3.33
N ILE A 85 -10.01 13.25 4.32
CA ILE A 85 -8.96 12.22 4.14
C ILE A 85 -9.40 11.16 3.14
N VAL A 86 -10.64 10.68 3.22
CA VAL A 86 -11.18 9.69 2.26
C VAL A 86 -11.22 10.27 0.85
N VAL A 87 -11.68 11.50 0.68
CA VAL A 87 -11.69 12.19 -0.62
C VAL A 87 -10.27 12.38 -1.15
N LEU A 88 -9.30 12.70 -0.30
CA LEU A 88 -7.89 12.84 -0.70
C LEU A 88 -7.31 11.49 -1.16
N ILE A 89 -7.58 10.41 -0.43
CA ILE A 89 -7.14 9.06 -0.82
C ILE A 89 -7.77 8.67 -2.17
N LEU A 90 -9.07 8.91 -2.35
CA LEU A 90 -9.75 8.64 -3.62
C LEU A 90 -9.22 9.53 -4.74
N ALA A 91 -8.92 10.81 -4.47
CA ALA A 91 -8.36 11.74 -5.46
C ALA A 91 -6.93 11.37 -5.90
N ILE A 92 -6.18 10.62 -5.09
CA ILE A 92 -4.85 10.09 -5.46
C ILE A 92 -4.96 8.70 -6.11
N ALA A 93 -5.78 7.82 -5.55
CA ALA A 93 -5.94 6.43 -5.98
C ALA A 93 -6.67 6.30 -7.32
N ILE A 94 -7.68 7.14 -7.60
CA ILE A 94 -8.47 7.06 -8.83
C ILE A 94 -7.65 7.48 -10.06
N PRO A 95 -6.94 8.63 -10.08
CA PRO A 95 -6.10 8.99 -11.21
C PRO A 95 -4.95 8.01 -11.41
N SER A 96 -4.33 7.49 -10.34
CA SER A 96 -3.27 6.49 -10.48
C SER A 96 -3.78 5.17 -11.05
N ALA A 97 -4.96 4.69 -10.65
CA ALA A 97 -5.58 3.49 -11.23
C ALA A 97 -6.08 3.69 -12.68
N ILE A 98 -6.60 4.88 -13.01
CA ILE A 98 -7.12 5.19 -14.36
C ILE A 98 -5.98 5.56 -15.34
N MET A 99 -4.95 6.27 -14.88
CA MET A 99 -3.79 6.65 -15.73
C MET A 99 -2.76 5.53 -15.89
N LYS A 100 -2.66 4.56 -14.96
CA LYS A 100 -1.79 3.39 -15.12
C LYS A 100 -2.10 2.61 -16.41
N LYS A 101 -3.38 2.56 -16.82
CA LYS A 101 -3.83 1.74 -17.95
C LYS A 101 -3.70 2.41 -19.32
N SER A 102 -2.61 3.16 -19.53
CA SER A 102 -2.33 3.80 -20.82
C SER A 102 -1.26 3.10 -21.65
N ILE A 103 -0.53 2.12 -21.10
CA ILE A 103 0.43 1.30 -21.84
C ILE A 103 0.02 -0.16 -21.62
N ASP A 104 -0.20 -0.90 -22.70
CA ASP A 104 -0.59 -2.32 -22.66
C ASP A 104 0.64 -3.25 -22.70
N LEU A 105 1.76 -2.76 -23.24
CA LEU A 105 3.04 -3.47 -23.25
C LEU A 105 4.19 -2.47 -23.17
N HIS A 106 5.00 -2.57 -22.12
CA HIS A 106 6.19 -1.76 -21.94
C HIS A 106 7.45 -2.61 -22.08
N ILE A 107 8.23 -2.33 -23.12
CA ILE A 107 9.44 -3.07 -23.47
C ILE A 107 10.66 -2.24 -23.09
N CYS A 108 11.59 -2.82 -22.33
CA CYS A 108 12.91 -2.26 -22.11
C CYS A 108 13.93 -2.99 -22.98
N ILE A 109 14.67 -2.27 -23.81
CA ILE A 109 15.78 -2.79 -24.59
C ILE A 109 17.06 -2.25 -23.97
N SER A 110 17.83 -3.09 -23.29
CA SER A 110 18.98 -2.64 -22.51
C SER A 110 20.26 -3.44 -22.72
N GLY A 111 21.34 -2.73 -22.98
CA GLY A 111 22.65 -3.29 -23.27
C GLY A 111 23.46 -2.38 -24.19
N GLN A 112 24.52 -2.93 -24.76
CA GLN A 112 25.32 -2.26 -25.79
C GLN A 112 24.72 -2.46 -27.18
N PHE A 113 23.55 -1.84 -27.40
CA PHE A 113 22.83 -1.93 -28.67
C PHE A 113 23.06 -0.71 -29.58
N THR A 114 23.07 -0.95 -30.89
CA THR A 114 22.83 0.07 -31.91
C THR A 114 21.40 -0.08 -32.41
N VAL A 115 20.68 1.03 -32.54
CA VAL A 115 19.25 1.04 -32.90
C VAL A 115 19.05 1.97 -34.10
N ASP A 116 18.45 1.46 -35.16
CA ASP A 116 18.13 2.23 -36.36
C ASP A 116 16.85 3.07 -36.16
N ASP A 117 15.69 2.42 -36.05
CA ASP A 117 14.38 3.09 -35.89
C ASP A 117 13.51 2.37 -34.84
N SER A 118 13.33 3.04 -33.70
CA SER A 118 12.53 2.55 -32.57
C SER A 118 11.05 2.32 -32.90
N GLU A 119 10.47 3.08 -33.84
CA GLU A 119 9.05 2.94 -34.19
C GLU A 119 8.78 1.70 -35.04
N ILE A 120 9.74 1.31 -35.89
CA ILE A 120 9.65 0.05 -36.66
C ILE A 120 9.69 -1.15 -35.71
N ILE A 121 10.64 -1.15 -34.77
CA ILE A 121 10.78 -2.20 -33.74
C ILE A 121 9.47 -2.32 -32.94
N LYS A 122 8.92 -1.19 -32.51
CA LYS A 122 7.66 -1.15 -31.77
C LYS A 122 6.50 -1.73 -32.58
N GLN A 123 6.43 -1.46 -33.89
CA GLN A 123 5.39 -2.03 -34.75
C GLN A 123 5.54 -3.54 -34.93
N ASN A 124 6.78 -4.02 -35.07
CA ASN A 124 7.06 -5.44 -35.29
C ASN A 124 6.75 -6.30 -34.05
N ILE A 125 7.02 -5.78 -32.84
CA ILE A 125 6.86 -6.52 -31.58
C ILE A 125 5.43 -6.40 -31.01
N ARG A 126 4.66 -5.38 -31.41
CA ARG A 126 3.33 -5.09 -30.83
C ARG A 126 2.38 -6.31 -30.91
N PRO A 127 1.79 -6.74 -29.79
CA PRO A 127 0.87 -7.88 -29.75
C PRO A 127 -0.52 -7.50 -30.26
N GLU A 128 -1.27 -8.51 -30.72
CA GLU A 128 -2.64 -8.35 -31.23
C GLU A 128 -3.72 -8.32 -30.14
N VAL A 129 -3.45 -8.90 -28.97
CA VAL A 129 -4.44 -9.15 -27.92
C VAL A 129 -4.94 -7.84 -27.27
N LYS A 130 -4.03 -6.89 -27.01
CA LYS A 130 -4.37 -5.52 -26.59
C LYS A 130 -3.51 -4.52 -27.35
N PRO A 131 -3.89 -4.17 -28.58
CA PRO A 131 -3.00 -3.40 -29.41
C PRO A 131 -2.97 -1.93 -28.99
N ARG A 132 -3.61 -1.43 -27.93
CA ARG A 132 -3.88 0.02 -27.84
C ARG A 132 -2.59 0.83 -27.73
N LYS A 133 -1.62 0.45 -26.88
CA LYS A 133 -0.32 1.16 -26.78
C LYS A 133 0.85 0.26 -26.34
N THR A 134 1.83 0.07 -27.23
CA THR A 134 3.16 -0.45 -26.88
C THR A 134 4.13 0.72 -26.66
N SER A 135 4.94 0.66 -25.61
CA SER A 135 6.06 1.57 -25.36
C SER A 135 7.36 0.79 -25.46
N VAL A 136 8.37 1.36 -26.10
CA VAL A 136 9.71 0.79 -26.17
C VAL A 136 10.66 1.83 -25.63
N GLU A 137 11.37 1.48 -24.56
CA GLU A 137 12.41 2.31 -23.95
C GLU A 137 13.77 1.67 -24.20
N PHE A 138 14.75 2.49 -24.57
CA PHE A 138 16.11 2.06 -24.82
C PHE A 138 17.03 2.56 -23.73
N ILE A 139 17.74 1.64 -23.08
CA ILE A 139 18.65 1.97 -21.98
C ILE A 139 20.02 1.43 -22.32
N TYR A 140 20.89 2.34 -22.71
CA TYR A 140 22.29 2.00 -22.89
C TYR A 140 22.89 1.59 -21.53
N ALA A 141 23.35 0.34 -21.45
CA ALA A 141 23.99 -0.21 -20.26
C ALA A 141 25.28 -0.92 -20.69
N SER A 142 26.41 -0.45 -20.15
CA SER A 142 27.73 -0.97 -20.47
C SER A 142 28.43 -1.44 -19.19
N PHE A 143 28.90 -2.68 -19.19
CA PHE A 143 29.65 -3.27 -18.08
C PHE A 143 31.17 -3.33 -18.36
N GLY A 144 31.64 -2.54 -19.33
CA GLY A 144 33.06 -2.45 -19.65
C GLY A 144 33.89 -1.86 -18.49
N THR A 145 35.05 -2.44 -18.21
CA THR A 145 35.95 -1.97 -17.16
C THR A 145 36.76 -0.76 -17.63
N GLY A 146 36.61 0.40 -16.97
CA GLY A 146 37.56 1.50 -17.07
C GLY A 146 37.00 2.88 -17.44
N ASP A 147 35.69 3.04 -17.57
CA ASP A 147 35.07 4.30 -17.98
C ASP A 147 34.00 4.72 -16.97
N ASP A 148 34.04 5.97 -16.47
CA ASP A 148 33.05 6.50 -15.52
C ASP A 148 31.62 6.38 -16.10
N SER A 149 31.53 6.44 -17.43
CA SER A 149 30.31 6.23 -18.22
C SER A 149 29.62 4.88 -17.94
N ALA A 150 30.39 3.81 -17.70
CA ALA A 150 29.86 2.49 -17.38
C ALA A 150 29.11 2.49 -16.04
N SER A 151 29.70 3.14 -15.02
CA SER A 151 29.09 3.25 -13.69
C SER A 151 27.79 4.06 -13.73
N TYR A 152 27.74 5.14 -14.51
CA TYR A 152 26.50 5.90 -14.72
C TYR A 152 25.43 5.09 -15.46
N SER A 153 25.83 4.31 -16.47
CA SER A 153 24.89 3.50 -17.25
C SER A 153 24.22 2.40 -16.40
N ILE A 154 24.97 1.79 -15.48
CA ILE A 154 24.45 0.79 -14.54
C ILE A 154 23.50 1.44 -13.51
N GLN A 155 23.83 2.64 -13.03
CA GLN A 155 22.93 3.39 -12.15
C GLN A 155 21.62 3.78 -12.85
N ALA A 156 21.70 4.20 -14.12
CA ALA A 156 20.54 4.51 -14.94
C ALA A 156 19.65 3.27 -15.14
N LEU A 157 20.24 2.11 -15.48
CA LEU A 157 19.53 0.84 -15.56
C LEU A 157 18.86 0.48 -14.22
N SER A 158 19.59 0.60 -13.11
CA SER A 158 19.06 0.28 -11.78
C SER A 158 17.88 1.18 -11.40
N LEU A 159 17.98 2.48 -11.64
CA LEU A 159 16.91 3.43 -11.39
C LEU A 159 15.68 3.14 -12.27
N SER A 160 15.92 2.85 -13.54
CA SER A 160 14.88 2.47 -14.48
C SER A 160 14.18 1.19 -14.04
N LEU A 161 14.88 0.11 -13.66
CA LEU A 161 14.25 -1.12 -13.19
C LEU A 161 13.43 -0.92 -11.90
N LEU A 162 13.82 0.04 -11.06
CA LEU A 162 13.09 0.38 -9.85
C LEU A 162 11.84 1.23 -10.12
N ALA A 163 11.92 2.13 -11.10
CA ALA A 163 10.88 3.11 -11.43
C ALA A 163 9.95 2.67 -12.57
N GLY A 164 10.42 1.77 -13.43
CA GLY A 164 9.79 1.35 -14.66
C GLY A 164 8.97 0.08 -14.44
N ASP A 165 7.69 0.19 -14.76
CA ASP A 165 6.79 -0.95 -14.88
C ASP A 165 7.01 -1.57 -16.28
N TYR A 166 8.07 -2.38 -16.44
CA TYR A 166 8.38 -3.08 -17.69
C TYR A 166 7.79 -4.50 -17.70
N ASP A 167 7.21 -4.88 -18.83
CA ASP A 167 6.60 -6.20 -19.03
C ASP A 167 7.56 -7.17 -19.73
N LEU A 168 8.43 -6.65 -20.59
CA LEU A 168 9.41 -7.42 -21.37
C LEU A 168 10.75 -6.72 -21.39
N MET A 169 11.82 -7.48 -21.15
CA MET A 169 13.20 -7.05 -21.32
C MET A 169 13.88 -7.79 -22.47
N ILE A 170 14.54 -7.03 -23.34
CA ILE A 170 15.38 -7.51 -24.42
C ILE A 170 16.80 -7.04 -24.12
N THR A 171 17.69 -7.97 -23.79
CA THR A 171 18.98 -7.63 -23.20
C THR A 171 20.15 -8.36 -23.86
N ASP A 172 21.34 -7.78 -23.75
CA ASP A 172 22.58 -8.49 -24.04
C ASP A 172 23.02 -9.38 -22.84
N LEU A 173 24.11 -10.13 -22.99
CA LEU A 173 24.57 -11.04 -21.92
C LEU A 173 24.95 -10.29 -20.62
N PRO A 174 25.71 -9.17 -20.65
CA PRO A 174 26.04 -8.44 -19.43
C PRO A 174 24.82 -7.98 -18.64
N VAL A 175 23.83 -7.39 -19.32
CA VAL A 175 22.59 -6.94 -18.65
C VAL A 175 21.79 -8.13 -18.14
N TYR A 176 21.64 -9.21 -18.93
CA TYR A 176 20.96 -10.42 -18.48
C TYR A 176 21.64 -11.04 -17.24
N GLY A 177 22.97 -11.07 -17.24
CA GLY A 177 23.77 -11.52 -16.11
C GLY A 177 23.54 -10.67 -14.87
N PHE A 178 23.40 -9.35 -15.02
CA PHE A 178 23.03 -8.45 -13.92
C PHE A 178 21.64 -8.78 -13.34
N LEU A 179 20.64 -9.01 -14.20
CA LEU A 179 19.27 -9.34 -13.78
C LEU A 179 19.16 -10.68 -13.03
N THR A 180 20.11 -11.59 -13.27
CA THR A 180 20.16 -12.94 -12.70
C THR A 180 21.32 -13.15 -11.72
N ALA A 181 22.04 -12.08 -11.35
CA ALA A 181 23.28 -12.22 -10.59
C ALA A 181 23.08 -12.79 -9.18
N ASN A 182 21.95 -12.46 -8.54
CA ASN A 182 21.66 -12.85 -7.16
C ASN A 182 20.48 -13.84 -7.09
N PRO A 183 20.70 -15.11 -6.66
CA PRO A 183 19.61 -16.08 -6.56
C PRO A 183 18.56 -15.74 -5.51
N GLN A 184 18.87 -14.88 -4.53
CA GLN A 184 17.91 -14.43 -3.52
C GLN A 184 17.08 -13.22 -3.98
N ASP A 185 17.47 -12.58 -5.07
CA ASP A 185 16.88 -11.34 -5.59
C ASP A 185 17.00 -11.30 -7.11
N ILE A 186 16.56 -12.38 -7.77
CA ILE A 186 16.49 -12.43 -9.24
C ILE A 186 15.45 -11.41 -9.67
N LEU A 187 15.79 -10.48 -10.58
CA LEU A 187 14.92 -9.36 -10.95
C LEU A 187 13.88 -9.71 -12.03
N ILE A 188 13.94 -10.94 -12.54
CA ILE A 188 13.12 -11.47 -13.62
C ILE A 188 12.39 -12.75 -13.20
N LEU A 189 11.20 -12.93 -13.76
CA LEU A 189 10.31 -14.05 -13.50
C LEU A 189 10.89 -15.36 -14.02
N GLU A 190 10.60 -16.42 -13.29
CA GLU A 190 10.79 -17.77 -13.79
C GLU A 190 9.74 -18.07 -14.88
N LEU A 191 10.18 -18.56 -16.03
CA LEU A 191 9.38 -18.83 -17.22
C LEU A 191 8.88 -20.28 -17.31
N SER A 192 9.22 -21.14 -16.35
CA SER A 192 8.89 -22.57 -16.36
C SER A 192 7.37 -22.82 -16.53
N ASP A 193 6.55 -22.04 -15.82
CA ASP A 193 5.09 -22.14 -15.86
C ASP A 193 4.47 -21.63 -17.18
N TYR A 194 5.23 -20.88 -17.97
CA TYR A 194 4.75 -20.24 -19.21
C TYR A 194 5.26 -20.93 -20.49
N LEU A 195 6.05 -22.00 -20.36
CA LEU A 195 6.64 -22.70 -21.52
C LEU A 195 5.57 -23.21 -22.49
N ASP A 196 4.49 -23.80 -21.98
CA ASP A 196 3.39 -24.33 -22.79
C ASP A 196 2.71 -23.20 -23.58
N GLU A 197 2.48 -22.05 -22.95
CA GLU A 197 1.92 -20.88 -23.62
C GLU A 197 2.84 -20.38 -24.72
N LEU A 198 4.15 -20.32 -24.45
CA LEU A 198 5.18 -19.94 -25.41
C LEU A 198 5.41 -20.97 -26.53
N GLY A 199 4.83 -22.18 -26.43
CA GLY A 199 5.04 -23.26 -27.38
C GLY A 199 6.44 -23.88 -27.30
N LEU A 200 7.11 -23.75 -26.16
CA LEU A 200 8.46 -24.25 -25.90
C LEU A 200 8.42 -25.49 -25.02
N LYS A 201 9.39 -26.39 -25.21
CA LYS A 201 9.60 -27.54 -24.31
C LYS A 201 10.75 -27.25 -23.37
N GLU A 202 10.77 -27.81 -22.18
CA GLU A 202 11.90 -27.67 -21.22
C GLU A 202 13.27 -28.09 -21.80
N SER A 203 13.28 -28.91 -22.86
CA SER A 203 14.48 -29.35 -23.56
C SER A 203 14.96 -28.39 -24.66
N ASP A 204 14.25 -27.29 -24.92
CA ASP A 204 14.61 -26.33 -25.97
C ASP A 204 15.94 -25.64 -25.63
N GLU A 205 16.86 -25.64 -26.60
CA GLU A 205 18.23 -25.15 -26.44
C GLU A 205 18.30 -23.62 -26.26
N ARG A 206 17.24 -22.91 -26.63
CA ARG A 206 17.13 -21.46 -26.43
C ARG A 206 16.87 -21.10 -24.98
N LEU A 207 16.37 -22.02 -24.16
CA LEU A 207 16.04 -21.74 -22.76
C LEU A 207 17.29 -21.53 -21.92
N VAL A 208 17.32 -20.43 -21.17
CA VAL A 208 18.43 -20.09 -20.29
C VAL A 208 18.09 -20.53 -18.87
N LYS A 209 18.76 -21.59 -18.44
CA LYS A 209 18.59 -22.20 -17.13
C LYS A 209 19.58 -21.59 -16.14
N SER A 210 19.07 -21.15 -14.99
CA SER A 210 19.89 -20.65 -13.88
C SER A 210 19.26 -21.07 -12.56
N TYR A 211 20.07 -21.41 -11.56
CA TYR A 211 19.62 -21.79 -10.21
C TYR A 211 18.49 -22.84 -10.11
N GLY A 212 18.34 -23.70 -11.12
CA GLY A 212 17.29 -24.73 -11.17
C GLY A 212 15.98 -24.32 -11.84
N GLY A 213 15.84 -23.04 -12.24
CA GLY A 213 14.71 -22.52 -13.01
C GLY A 213 15.11 -22.06 -14.41
N ILE A 214 14.11 -21.66 -15.21
CA ILE A 214 14.30 -21.06 -16.53
C ILE A 214 13.95 -19.58 -16.42
N TYR A 215 14.87 -18.69 -16.74
CA TYR A 215 14.69 -17.24 -16.51
C TYR A 215 14.79 -16.41 -17.77
N GLY A 216 15.04 -17.04 -18.92
CA GLY A 216 15.12 -16.30 -20.17
C GLY A 216 15.18 -17.19 -21.39
N ILE A 217 15.08 -16.56 -22.54
CA ILE A 217 15.12 -17.21 -23.84
C ILE A 217 16.17 -16.50 -24.68
N LYS A 218 17.17 -17.27 -25.13
CA LYS A 218 18.20 -16.81 -26.04
C LYS A 218 17.69 -16.82 -27.47
N VAL A 219 17.77 -15.68 -28.14
CA VAL A 219 17.35 -15.49 -29.54
C VAL A 219 18.56 -15.07 -30.36
N LEU A 220 18.94 -15.86 -31.36
CA LEU A 220 20.10 -15.56 -32.22
C LEU A 220 19.78 -14.42 -33.20
N SER A 221 18.61 -14.50 -33.83
CA SER A 221 18.11 -13.51 -34.78
C SER A 221 16.60 -13.57 -34.80
N SER A 222 15.96 -12.44 -35.07
CA SER A 222 14.52 -12.35 -35.27
C SER A 222 14.22 -11.18 -36.18
N GLN A 223 13.35 -11.38 -37.18
CA GLN A 223 12.86 -10.26 -38.01
C GLN A 223 12.13 -9.21 -37.17
N ALA A 224 11.54 -9.61 -36.04
CA ALA A 224 10.88 -8.67 -35.13
C ALA A 224 11.86 -7.69 -34.47
N LEU A 225 13.16 -8.04 -34.44
CA LEU A 225 14.24 -7.24 -33.88
C LEU A 225 15.13 -6.61 -34.97
N ASP A 226 14.70 -6.64 -36.23
CA ASP A 226 15.42 -5.96 -37.32
C ASP A 226 15.62 -4.47 -36.98
N GLY A 227 16.86 -4.00 -37.13
CA GLY A 227 17.26 -2.64 -36.74
C GLY A 227 17.75 -2.50 -35.30
N ILE A 228 17.81 -3.59 -34.53
CA ILE A 228 18.59 -3.69 -33.29
C ILE A 228 19.82 -4.52 -33.59
N TYR A 229 20.99 -4.05 -33.19
CA TYR A 229 22.24 -4.79 -33.34
C TYR A 229 23.00 -4.83 -32.01
N THR A 230 23.43 -6.02 -31.63
CA THR A 230 24.33 -6.26 -30.51
C THR A 230 25.69 -6.73 -30.99
N ASN A 231 26.75 -6.32 -30.30
CA ASN A 231 28.11 -6.79 -30.56
C ASN A 231 28.24 -8.32 -30.46
N GLN A 232 27.35 -8.98 -29.72
CA GLN A 232 27.40 -10.42 -29.45
C GLN A 232 26.60 -11.27 -30.46
N GLY A 233 25.73 -10.65 -31.27
CA GLY A 233 24.91 -11.34 -32.27
C GLY A 233 23.80 -12.23 -31.71
N TYR A 234 23.35 -12.02 -30.47
CA TYR A 234 22.16 -12.65 -29.89
C TYR A 234 21.57 -11.81 -28.76
N TYR A 235 20.30 -12.09 -28.44
CA TYR A 235 19.48 -11.40 -27.45
C TYR A 235 19.02 -12.37 -26.37
N TYR A 236 18.72 -11.83 -25.19
CA TYR A 236 18.02 -12.53 -24.13
C TYR A 236 16.67 -11.87 -23.89
N LEU A 237 15.61 -12.65 -24.00
CA LEU A 237 14.27 -12.23 -23.64
C LEU A 237 14.00 -12.68 -22.21
N SER A 238 13.49 -11.76 -21.39
CA SER A 238 13.09 -12.04 -20.01
C SER A 238 11.93 -11.15 -19.58
N MET A 239 11.18 -11.58 -18.57
CA MET A 239 10.08 -10.80 -18.02
C MET A 239 10.45 -10.33 -16.62
N PRO A 240 10.37 -9.03 -16.30
CA PRO A 240 10.62 -8.54 -14.94
C PRO A 240 9.62 -9.09 -13.92
N ASN A 241 10.04 -9.21 -12.65
CA ASN A 241 9.16 -9.65 -11.56
C ASN A 241 7.88 -8.82 -11.35
N ARG A 242 7.92 -7.56 -11.80
CA ARG A 242 6.83 -6.59 -11.67
C ARG A 242 6.07 -6.36 -12.99
N ALA A 243 6.20 -7.27 -13.95
CA ALA A 243 5.44 -7.20 -15.20
C ALA A 243 3.94 -7.09 -14.90
N ASP A 244 3.30 -6.04 -15.44
CA ASP A 244 1.89 -5.73 -15.20
C ASP A 244 0.99 -6.46 -16.23
N ASP A 245 1.46 -6.67 -17.48
CA ASP A 245 0.74 -7.38 -18.56
C ASP A 245 1.50 -8.60 -19.11
N ILE A 246 1.47 -9.69 -18.33
CA ILE A 246 2.13 -10.96 -18.66
C ILE A 246 1.65 -11.52 -20.02
N GLU A 247 0.35 -11.47 -20.30
CA GLU A 247 -0.24 -12.01 -21.53
C GLU A 247 0.33 -11.35 -22.79
N ASN A 248 0.42 -10.02 -22.80
CA ASN A 248 1.01 -9.28 -23.91
C ASN A 248 2.53 -9.51 -24.02
N ALA A 249 3.23 -9.66 -22.89
CA ALA A 249 4.65 -9.98 -22.90
C ALA A 249 4.91 -11.35 -23.52
N LEU A 250 4.13 -12.37 -23.16
CA LEU A 250 4.22 -13.71 -23.76
C LEU A 250 3.94 -13.68 -25.26
N GLU A 251 2.93 -12.92 -25.70
CA GLU A 251 2.63 -12.78 -27.13
C GLU A 251 3.75 -12.06 -27.90
N ALA A 252 4.33 -11.02 -27.31
CA ALA A 252 5.50 -10.35 -27.87
C ALA A 252 6.71 -11.31 -27.97
N ILE A 253 6.96 -12.12 -26.93
CA ILE A 253 8.00 -13.16 -26.95
C ILE A 253 7.73 -14.15 -28.09
N LYS A 254 6.50 -14.64 -28.23
CA LYS A 254 6.12 -15.56 -29.33
C LYS A 254 6.41 -14.97 -30.71
N ARG A 255 6.12 -13.67 -30.90
CA ARG A 255 6.43 -12.98 -32.16
C ARG A 255 7.92 -12.95 -32.43
N ILE A 256 8.73 -12.66 -31.41
CA ILE A 256 10.18 -12.59 -31.54
C ILE A 256 10.81 -13.97 -31.78
N ILE A 257 10.32 -15.02 -31.13
CA ILE A 257 10.93 -16.36 -31.28
C ILE A 257 10.52 -17.10 -32.57
N ASN A 258 9.42 -16.67 -33.22
CA ASN A 258 8.85 -17.34 -34.39
C ASN A 258 9.04 -16.58 -35.71
N ASN A 259 9.50 -15.33 -35.67
CA ASN A 259 9.89 -14.52 -36.84
C ASN A 259 11.37 -14.15 -36.76
#